data_AF-A0A2H5YKV6-F1
#
_entry.id   AF-A0A2H5YKV6-F1
#
_cell.length_a   1.000
_cell.length_b   1.000
_cell.length_c   1.000
_cell.angle_alpha   90.00
_cell.angle_beta   90.00
_cell.angle_gamma   90.00
#
_symmetry.space_group_name_H-M   'P 1'
#
loop_
_entity.id
_entity.type
_entity.pdbx_description
1 polymer ?
#
loop_
_entity_poly.entity_id
_entity_poly.type
_entity_poly.pdbx_seq_one_letter_code
_entity_poly.pdbx_strand_id
1 'polypeptide(L)' 'MLLRPGDDVPTPKGGGGTDICPLVERAAEYRPDGICVFTDAAIPRWPPEPEGARVLWVTPEGCEPPYGEVARWRAHD' A
#
# COMPACT_ATOMS: atom_id res chain seq x y z
N MET A 1 14.42 -4.92 8.24
CA MET A 1 14.14 -4.66 9.66
C MET A 1 12.62 -4.63 9.80
N LEU A 2 12.04 -5.54 10.58
CA LEU A 2 10.61 -5.51 10.89
C LEU A 2 10.41 -4.57 12.08
N LEU A 3 9.47 -3.62 11.95
CA LEU A 3 9.03 -2.78 13.06
C LEU A 3 8.15 -3.60 14.00
N ARG A 4 8.29 -3.37 15.30
CA ARG A 4 7.46 -3.96 16.36
C ARG A 4 6.52 -2.89 16.94
N PRO A 5 5.41 -3.29 17.58
CA PRO A 5 4.58 -2.36 18.32
C PRO A 5 5.40 -1.60 19.37
N GLY A 6 5.35 -0.26 19.32
CA GLY A 6 6.11 0.62 20.20
C GLY A 6 7.48 1.05 19.68
N ASP A 7 7.93 0.54 18.54
CA ASP A 7 9.13 1.04 17.87
C ASP A 7 8.88 2.45 17.32
N ASP A 8 9.92 3.28 17.33
CA ASP A 8 9.91 4.56 16.63
C ASP A 8 9.76 4.33 15.12
N VAL A 9 8.85 5.08 14.49
CA VAL A 9 8.71 5.07 13.04
C VAL A 9 9.94 5.76 12.45
N PRO A 10 10.73 5.07 11.61
CA PRO A 10 11.94 5.66 11.04
C PRO A 10 11.58 6.84 10.14
N THR A 11 12.40 7.89 10.18
CA THR A 11 12.22 9.04 9.28
C THR A 11 12.22 8.56 7.82
N PRO A 12 11.17 8.84 7.05
CA PRO A 12 11.13 8.46 5.64
C PRO A 12 12.30 9.09 4.88
N LYS A 13 13.06 8.29 4.14
CA LYS A 13 14.00 8.80 3.14
C LYS A 13 13.20 9.10 1.86
N GLY A 14 12.76 10.33 1.70
CA GLY A 14 12.10 10.79 0.46
C GLY A 14 13.07 10.86 -0.73
N GLY A 15 12.53 10.93 -1.96
CA GLY A 15 13.30 11.29 -3.17
C GLY A 15 13.14 10.37 -4.39
N GLY A 16 12.46 9.24 -4.28
CA GLY A 16 12.14 8.35 -5.39
C GLY A 16 10.64 8.20 -5.58
N GLY A 17 10.17 7.94 -6.80
CA GLY A 17 8.78 7.56 -7.05
C GLY A 17 8.40 6.36 -6.18
N THR A 18 7.15 6.32 -5.71
CA THR A 18 6.68 5.24 -4.83
C THR A 18 6.57 3.94 -5.63
N ASP A 19 7.51 3.02 -5.42
CA ASP A 19 7.35 1.63 -5.85
C ASP A 19 6.73 0.80 -4.73
N ILE A 20 5.46 0.45 -4.92
CA ILE A 20 4.69 -0.36 -3.97
C ILE A 20 4.80 -1.87 -4.23
N CYS A 21 5.37 -2.28 -5.37
CA CYS A 21 5.49 -3.69 -5.74
C CYS A 21 6.15 -4.55 -4.66
N PRO A 22 7.24 -4.09 -3.99
CA PRO A 22 7.88 -4.88 -2.94
C PRO A 22 6.96 -5.22 -1.76
N LEU A 23 5.99 -4.37 -1.41
CA LEU A 23 5.04 -4.65 -0.33
C LEU A 23 4.19 -5.88 -0.67
N VAL A 24 3.63 -5.89 -1.88
CA VAL A 24 2.73 -6.95 -2.34
C VAL A 24 3.49 -8.23 -2.65
N GLU A 25 4.70 -8.14 -3.21
CA GLU A 25 5.59 -9.29 -3.42
C GLU A 25 5.95 -9.98 -2.09
N ARG A 26 6.15 -9.21 -1.01
CA ARG A 26 6.40 -9.77 0.32
C ARG A 26 5.19 -10.44 0.95
N ALA A 27 3.98 -10.12 0.53
CA ALA A 27 2.79 -10.77 1.04
C ALA A 27 2.79 -12.29 0.76
N ALA A 28 3.42 -12.73 -0.34
CA ALA A 28 3.58 -14.16 -0.63
C ALA A 28 4.42 -14.90 0.45
N GLU A 29 5.40 -14.22 1.04
CA GLU A 29 6.27 -14.77 2.09
C GLU A 29 5.57 -14.76 3.46
N TYR A 30 4.97 -13.63 3.84
CA TYR A 30 4.36 -13.46 5.16
C TYR A 30 2.94 -14.01 5.28
N ARG A 31 2.27 -14.27 4.14
CA ARG A 31 0.88 -14.74 4.05
C ARG A 31 -0.09 -13.98 4.97
N PRO A 32 -0.16 -12.64 4.87
CA PRO A 32 -1.13 -11.88 5.65
C PRO A 32 -2.55 -12.16 5.16
N ASP A 33 -3.54 -12.08 6.05
CA ASP A 33 -4.95 -12.14 5.65
C ASP A 33 -5.37 -10.90 4.85
N GLY A 34 -4.70 -9.76 5.05
CA GLY A 34 -5.01 -8.50 4.39
C GLY A 34 -3.85 -7.53 4.28
N ILE A 35 -3.92 -6.66 3.27
CA ILE A 35 -2.99 -5.57 2.97
C ILE A 35 -3.81 -4.28 2.87
N CYS A 36 -3.39 -3.23 3.56
CA CYS A 36 -3.96 -1.89 3.41
C CYS A 36 -2.89 -0.97 2.85
N VAL A 37 -3.22 -0.27 1.76
CA VAL A 37 -2.33 0.70 1.12
C VAL A 37 -2.97 2.08 1.19
N PHE A 38 -2.32 3.01 1.88
CA PHE A 38 -2.65 4.43 1.78
C PHE A 38 -1.70 5.10 0.79
N THR A 39 -2.25 5.69 -0.27
CA THR A 39 -1.48 6.34 -1.32
C THR A 39 -2.22 7.54 -1.92
N ASP A 40 -1.46 8.48 -2.48
CA ASP A 40 -1.94 9.55 -3.36
C ASP A 40 -2.14 9.08 -4.82
N ALA A 41 -1.92 7.78 -5.07
CA ALA A 41 -1.98 7.13 -6.36
C ALA A 41 -0.89 7.55 -7.38
N ALA A 42 0.17 8.23 -6.94
CA ALA A 42 1.35 8.51 -7.76
C ALA A 42 2.24 7.25 -7.92
N ILE A 43 1.68 6.19 -8.52
CA ILE A 43 2.29 4.88 -8.64
C ILE A 43 2.68 4.64 -10.11
N PRO A 44 3.99 4.48 -10.43
CA PRO A 44 4.43 4.24 -11.81
C PRO A 44 3.95 2.89 -12.38
N ARG A 45 3.80 1.89 -11.51
CA ARG A 45 3.39 0.53 -11.85
C ARG A 45 2.57 -0.07 -10.72
N TRP A 46 1.36 -0.53 -11.03
CA TRP A 46 0.54 -1.25 -10.08
C TRP A 46 1.12 -2.66 -9.81
N PRO A 47 1.13 -3.11 -8.54
CA PRO A 47 1.55 -4.47 -8.20
C PRO A 47 0.57 -5.50 -8.74
N PRO A 48 0.98 -6.75 -9.02
CA PRO A 48 0.04 -7.84 -9.29
C PRO A 48 -0.83 -8.13 -8.06
N GLU A 49 -2.03 -8.70 -8.25
CA GLU A 49 -2.89 -9.11 -7.13
C GLU A 49 -2.19 -10.20 -6.30
N PRO A 50 -2.07 -10.05 -4.97
CA PRO A 50 -1.43 -11.05 -4.13
C PRO A 50 -2.33 -12.28 -3.98
N GLU A 51 -1.73 -13.47 -4.06
CA GLU A 51 -2.44 -14.70 -3.77
C GLU A 51 -2.66 -14.86 -2.26
N GLY A 52 -3.89 -15.14 -1.84
CA GLY A 52 -4.23 -15.47 -0.46
C GLY A 52 -4.40 -14.28 0.50
N ALA A 53 -4.28 -13.03 0.03
CA ALA A 53 -4.47 -11.83 0.83
C ALA A 53 -5.55 -10.91 0.24
N ARG A 54 -6.40 -10.30 1.08
CA ARG A 54 -7.33 -9.24 0.65
C ARG A 54 -6.60 -7.91 0.56
N VAL A 55 -6.95 -7.05 -0.40
CA VAL A 55 -6.32 -5.74 -0.56
C VAL A 55 -7.35 -4.63 -0.40
N LEU A 56 -7.07 -3.68 0.50
CA LEU A 56 -7.78 -2.43 0.65
C LEU A 56 -6.89 -1.28 0.17
N TRP A 57 -7.35 -0.55 -0.83
CA TRP A 57 -6.71 0.65 -1.34
C TRP A 57 -7.38 1.89 -0.76
N VAL A 58 -6.61 2.73 -0.07
CA VAL A 58 -7.03 4.04 0.41
C VAL A 58 -6.44 5.09 -0.54
N THR A 59 -7.26 5.56 -1.48
CA THR A 59 -6.83 6.43 -2.60
C THR A 59 -7.65 7.72 -2.70
N PRO A 60 -7.12 8.78 -3.32
CA PRO A 60 -7.92 9.95 -3.67
C PRO A 60 -9.01 9.59 -4.69
N GLU A 61 -9.99 10.48 -4.87
CA GLU A 61 -11.01 10.32 -5.92
C GLU A 61 -10.41 10.30 -7.33
N GLY A 62 -11.04 9.57 -8.25
CA GLY A 62 -10.62 9.49 -9.65
C GLY A 62 -9.50 8.48 -9.96
N CYS A 63 -8.91 7.84 -8.95
CA CYS A 63 -7.97 6.73 -9.14
C CYS A 63 -8.68 5.36 -9.06
N GLU A 64 -8.52 4.47 -10.03
CA GLU A 64 -9.07 3.11 -9.95
C GLU A 64 -7.94 2.07 -9.89
N PRO A 65 -7.69 1.45 -8.72
CA PRO A 65 -6.77 0.31 -8.61
C PRO A 65 -7.26 -0.88 -9.44
N PRO A 66 -6.36 -1.75 -9.93
CA PRO A 66 -6.74 -2.86 -10.81
C PRO A 66 -7.48 -4.01 -10.12
N TYR A 67 -7.50 -4.06 -8.78
CA TYR A 67 -8.14 -5.10 -7.97
C TYR A 67 -8.32 -4.62 -6.52
N GLY A 68 -8.98 -5.43 -5.71
CA GLY A 68 -9.19 -5.17 -4.28
C GLY A 68 -10.37 -4.24 -4.01
N GLU A 69 -10.56 -3.92 -2.74
CA GLU A 69 -11.56 -2.96 -2.28
C GLU A 69 -10.95 -1.56 -2.22
N VAL A 70 -11.79 -0.53 -2.38
CA VAL A 70 -11.35 0.86 -2.41
C VAL A 70 -12.08 1.68 -1.35
N ALA A 71 -11.32 2.29 -0.45
CA ALA A 71 -11.77 3.36 0.42
C ALA A 71 -11.26 4.70 -0.14
N ARG A 72 -12.14 5.69 -0.24
CA ARG A 72 -11.77 7.02 -0.74
C ARG A 72 -11.46 7.94 0.41
N TRP A 73 -10.36 8.67 0.30
CA TRP A 73 -10.04 9.74 1.24
C TRP A 73 -10.12 11.10 0.53
N ARG A 74 -10.54 12.11 1.29
CA ARG A 74 -10.47 13.53 0.93
C ARG A 74 -9.69 14.22 2.03
N ALA A 75 -8.77 15.11 1.68
CA ALA A 75 -8.23 16.05 2.66
C ALA A 75 -9.40 16.89 3.19
N HIS A 76 -9.46 17.10 4.49
CA HIS A 76 -10.30 18.18 5.02
C HIS A 76 -9.58 19.50 4.70
N ASP A 77 -10.27 20.40 4.00
CA ASP A 77 -9.82 21.77 3.73
C ASP A 77 -9.56 22.56 5.02
#